data_AF-A0A0L9U109-F1
#
_entry.id   AF-A0A0L9U109-F1
#
_cell.length_a   1.000
_cell.length_b   1.000
_cell.length_c   1.000
_cell.angle_alpha   90.00
_cell.angle_beta   90.00
_cell.angle_gamma   90.00
#
_symmetry.space_group_name_H-M   'P 1'
#
loop_
_entity.id
_entity.type
_entity.pdbx_description
1 polymer ?
#
loop_
_entity_poly.entity_id
_entity_poly.type
_entity_poly.pdbx_seq_one_letter_code
_entity_poly.pdbx_strand_id
1 'polypeptide(L)'
;MSASRYLLSNGILLQSSDVPPVRNFLETHPGAYTTSRTYNNASWLLFWERHMKRLSESIQVLSNVAPWLLFKSNHPAVLSPSSATLPIWQPTVQVLVNGSLCKVLPIALKERKDGEELAITTLVSGNLEELNACETVRKENMSKILDVHVHVETYVPPTFGIWGNGVHLALVGYGRNVAAAKYSDWVRIRKPLEKLRPPSVTELLLSNDGDQILEGCVTNFFVVCCKVLDSNDGKALCDSFELQTAPISDGVLPGTIRQLVLEYGYAGVKEFHFEKLLPRGQNMKSGRRHSSRVLFWLFNVFI
;
A
#
# COMPACT_ATOMS: atom_id res chain seq x y z
N MET A 1 19.25 16.90 8.25
CA MET A 1 19.96 15.79 8.92
C MET A 1 19.61 14.51 8.18
N SER A 2 20.58 13.63 7.89
CA SER A 2 20.28 12.38 7.18
C SER A 2 19.54 11.42 8.11
N ALA A 3 18.38 10.92 7.66
CA ALA A 3 17.67 9.84 8.32
C ALA A 3 18.56 8.58 8.40
N SER A 4 18.60 7.92 9.56
CA SER A 4 19.27 6.63 9.71
C SER A 4 18.49 5.56 8.95
N ARG A 5 19.21 4.75 8.18
CA ARG A 5 18.64 3.74 7.28
C ARG A 5 19.42 2.44 7.40
N TYR A 6 18.71 1.32 7.37
CA TYR A 6 19.26 -0.01 7.48
C TYR A 6 18.61 -0.90 6.43
N LEU A 7 19.38 -1.79 5.83
CA LEU A 7 18.87 -2.80 4.93
C LEU A 7 19.51 -4.13 5.29
N LEU A 8 18.70 -5.09 5.72
CA LEU A 8 19.12 -6.48 5.83
C LEU A 8 18.63 -7.22 4.59
N SER A 9 19.56 -7.77 3.81
CA SER A 9 19.28 -8.49 2.56
C SER A 9 19.92 -9.86 2.63
N ASN A 10 19.12 -10.94 2.68
CA ASN A 10 19.62 -12.32 2.75
C ASN A 10 20.69 -12.54 3.83
N GLY A 11 20.53 -11.88 4.99
CA GLY A 11 21.45 -11.96 6.11
C GLY A 11 22.63 -10.99 6.09
N ILE A 12 22.83 -10.22 5.01
CA ILE A 12 23.85 -9.17 4.93
C ILE A 12 23.22 -7.84 5.38
N LEU A 13 23.84 -7.19 6.37
CA LEU A 13 23.40 -5.91 6.90
C LEU A 13 24.18 -4.76 6.27
N LEU A 14 23.45 -3.80 5.69
CA LEU A 14 23.95 -2.52 5.22
C LEU A 14 23.41 -1.40 6.12
N GLN A 15 24.20 -0.35 6.34
CA GLN A 15 23.88 0.74 7.26
C GLN A 15 24.15 2.12 6.65
N SER A 16 23.35 3.10 7.05
CA SER A 16 23.55 4.53 6.82
C SER A 16 23.70 4.95 5.34
N SER A 17 24.84 5.52 4.95
CA SER A 17 25.05 6.14 3.63
C SER A 17 24.86 5.18 2.46
N ASP A 18 25.14 3.90 2.68
CA ASP A 18 25.13 2.88 1.63
C ASP A 18 23.72 2.34 1.35
N VAL A 19 22.76 2.67 2.22
CA VAL A 19 21.37 2.22 2.08
C VAL A 19 20.57 3.25 1.27
N PRO A 20 19.96 2.88 0.13
CA PRO A 20 19.10 3.79 -0.63
C PRO A 20 17.80 4.12 0.12
N PRO A 21 17.13 5.26 -0.19
CA PRO A 21 15.78 5.52 0.32
C PRO A 21 14.82 4.39 -0.07
N VAL A 22 13.79 4.12 0.74
CA VAL A 22 12.84 3.01 0.49
C VAL A 22 12.25 3.04 -0.92
N ARG A 23 11.94 4.24 -1.43
CA ARG A 23 11.45 4.43 -2.80
C ARG A 23 12.43 3.88 -3.83
N ASN A 24 13.69 4.27 -3.75
CA ASN A 24 14.73 3.83 -4.69
C ASN A 24 14.97 2.33 -4.55
N PHE A 25 14.97 1.81 -3.32
CA PHE A 25 15.08 0.39 -3.05
C PHE A 25 13.97 -0.41 -3.77
N LEU A 26 12.70 0.00 -3.62
CA LEU A 26 11.57 -0.65 -4.29
C LEU A 26 11.59 -0.44 -5.81
N GLU A 27 12.09 0.70 -6.30
CA GLU A 27 12.25 0.95 -7.74
C GLU A 27 13.24 -0.04 -8.37
N THR A 28 14.30 -0.46 -7.66
CA THR A 28 15.34 -1.33 -8.23
C THR A 28 15.18 -2.82 -7.90
N HIS A 29 14.27 -3.19 -7.00
CA HIS A 29 14.08 -4.58 -6.58
C HIS A 29 12.61 -5.01 -6.85
N PRO A 30 12.34 -5.84 -7.87
CA PRO A 30 11.02 -6.47 -8.05
C PRO A 30 10.69 -7.39 -6.88
N GLY A 31 9.41 -7.58 -6.61
CA GLY A 31 8.91 -8.44 -5.53
C GLY A 31 7.61 -7.94 -4.89
N ALA A 32 7.05 -8.76 -4.01
CA ALA A 32 5.94 -8.37 -3.14
C ALA A 32 6.46 -7.64 -1.91
N TYR A 33 5.77 -6.59 -1.46
CA TYR A 33 6.21 -5.85 -0.27
C TYR A 33 5.06 -5.45 0.64
N THR A 34 5.40 -5.23 1.91
CA THR A 34 4.55 -4.58 2.89
C THR A 34 5.36 -3.58 3.68
N THR A 35 4.69 -2.57 4.22
CA THR A 35 5.33 -1.58 5.07
C THR A 35 4.46 -1.35 6.29
N SER A 36 5.05 -1.51 7.47
CA SER A 36 4.48 -1.15 8.77
C SER A 36 5.36 -0.09 9.42
N ARG A 37 4.93 0.45 10.56
CA ARG A 37 5.72 1.38 11.35
C ARG A 37 5.61 1.05 12.82
N THR A 38 6.58 1.52 13.59
CA THR A 38 6.46 1.49 15.03
C THR A 38 5.53 2.59 15.54
N TYR A 39 5.06 2.41 16.77
CA TYR A 39 4.20 3.34 17.49
C TYR A 39 4.57 3.38 18.98
N ASN A 40 4.22 4.49 19.64
CA ASN A 40 4.45 4.73 21.05
C ASN A 40 5.94 4.67 21.41
N ASN A 41 6.72 5.57 20.80
CA ASN A 41 8.16 5.69 20.98
C ASN A 41 8.89 4.38 20.64
N ALA A 42 8.53 3.81 19.49
CA ALA A 42 9.05 2.55 18.97
C ALA A 42 8.83 1.29 19.83
N SER A 43 7.87 1.33 20.77
CA SER A 43 7.60 0.19 21.66
C SER A 43 6.73 -0.90 21.03
N TRP A 44 5.94 -0.56 20.01
CA TRP A 44 5.02 -1.48 19.35
C TRP A 44 5.18 -1.42 17.84
N LEU A 45 5.05 -2.57 17.18
CA LEU A 45 4.95 -2.65 15.72
C LEU A 45 3.48 -2.68 15.28
N LEU A 46 3.07 -1.70 14.49
CA LEU A 46 1.66 -1.47 14.20
C LEU A 46 1.09 -2.56 13.26
N PHE A 47 0.11 -3.32 13.76
CA PHE A 47 -0.64 -4.35 13.00
C PHE A 47 0.24 -5.38 12.25
N TRP A 48 1.40 -5.75 12.81
CA TRP A 48 2.40 -6.58 12.12
C TRP A 48 1.85 -7.87 11.51
N GLU A 49 1.05 -8.62 12.28
CA GLU A 49 0.43 -9.87 11.82
C GLU A 49 -0.44 -9.67 10.58
N ARG A 50 -1.20 -8.56 10.52
CA ARG A 50 -2.02 -8.22 9.35
C ARG A 50 -1.15 -7.83 8.15
N HIS A 51 -0.02 -7.16 8.39
CA HIS A 51 0.96 -6.87 7.34
C HIS A 51 1.64 -8.14 6.80
N MET A 52 1.95 -9.12 7.65
CA MET A 52 2.51 -10.43 7.24
C MET A 52 1.52 -11.29 6.46
N LYS A 53 0.26 -11.31 6.89
CA LYS A 53 -0.82 -11.93 6.13
C LYS A 53 -0.94 -11.29 4.74
N ARG A 54 -0.98 -9.96 4.68
CA ARG A 54 -1.09 -9.21 3.42
C ARG A 54 0.11 -9.43 2.47
N LEU A 55 1.31 -9.50 3.02
CA LEU A 55 2.51 -9.85 2.27
C LEU A 55 2.39 -11.25 1.67
N SER A 56 2.00 -12.23 2.46
CA SER A 56 1.84 -13.62 2.01
C SER A 56 0.78 -13.75 0.91
N GLU A 57 -0.37 -13.07 1.06
CA GLU A 57 -1.40 -12.99 0.02
C GLU A 57 -0.87 -12.33 -1.26
N SER A 58 -0.06 -11.27 -1.14
CA SER A 58 0.55 -10.62 -2.31
C SER A 58 1.49 -11.58 -3.05
N ILE A 59 2.36 -12.30 -2.33
CA ILE A 59 3.26 -13.29 -2.93
C ILE A 59 2.44 -14.38 -3.63
N GLN A 60 1.37 -14.89 -3.01
CA GLN A 60 0.50 -15.92 -3.59
C GLN A 60 -0.23 -15.44 -4.85
N VAL A 61 -0.76 -14.22 -4.84
CA VAL A 61 -1.42 -13.65 -6.03
C VAL A 61 -0.41 -13.49 -7.16
N LEU A 62 0.78 -12.93 -6.87
CA LEU A 62 1.80 -12.75 -7.89
C LEU A 62 2.31 -14.09 -8.43
N SER A 63 2.54 -15.09 -7.57
CA SER A 63 3.01 -16.41 -8.03
C SER A 63 2.03 -17.11 -8.96
N ASN A 64 0.73 -16.81 -8.85
CA ASN A 64 -0.31 -17.46 -9.64
C ASN A 64 -0.67 -16.67 -10.90
N VAL A 65 -0.68 -15.34 -10.81
CA VAL A 65 -1.23 -14.47 -11.87
C VAL A 65 -0.13 -13.74 -12.64
N ALA A 66 0.96 -13.36 -11.98
CA ALA A 66 2.05 -12.59 -12.59
C ALA A 66 3.42 -12.93 -11.99
N PRO A 67 3.95 -14.15 -12.20
CA PRO A 67 5.19 -14.61 -11.57
C PRO A 67 6.39 -13.70 -11.86
N TRP A 68 6.43 -13.09 -13.05
CA TRP A 68 7.49 -12.16 -13.46
C TRP A 68 7.57 -10.89 -12.60
N LEU A 69 6.53 -10.56 -11.83
CA LEU A 69 6.56 -9.45 -10.86
C LEU A 69 7.14 -9.85 -9.50
N LEU A 70 7.31 -11.15 -9.25
CA LEU A 70 7.83 -11.71 -8.01
C LEU A 70 9.26 -12.28 -8.17
N PHE A 71 9.52 -12.96 -9.28
CA PHE A 71 10.79 -13.64 -9.54
C PHE A 71 11.73 -12.78 -10.38
N LYS A 72 12.99 -12.72 -9.94
CA LYS A 72 14.12 -12.21 -10.72
C LYS A 72 14.73 -13.37 -11.49
N SER A 73 15.18 -13.08 -12.71
CA SER A 73 16.05 -13.97 -13.47
C SER A 73 17.29 -13.21 -13.90
N ASN A 74 18.43 -13.88 -13.84
CA ASN A 74 19.69 -13.39 -14.38
C ASN A 74 19.76 -13.60 -15.91
N HIS A 75 18.84 -14.37 -16.47
CA HIS A 75 18.78 -14.70 -17.89
C HIS A 75 17.47 -14.18 -18.51
N PRO A 76 17.53 -13.20 -19.44
CA PRO A 76 16.33 -12.63 -20.05
C PRO A 76 15.49 -13.64 -20.87
N ALA A 77 16.05 -14.82 -21.18
CA ALA A 77 15.35 -15.90 -21.86
C ALA A 77 14.42 -16.72 -20.94
N VAL A 78 14.59 -16.65 -19.62
CA VAL A 78 13.77 -17.37 -18.64
C VAL A 78 12.81 -16.38 -18.00
N LEU A 79 11.62 -16.26 -18.56
CA LEU A 79 10.62 -15.27 -18.11
C LEU A 79 9.54 -15.88 -17.20
N SER A 80 9.50 -17.20 -17.07
CA SER A 80 8.43 -17.91 -16.38
C SER A 80 8.96 -19.12 -15.60
N PRO A 81 8.34 -19.45 -14.45
CA PRO A 81 8.58 -20.70 -13.74
C PRO A 81 8.26 -21.90 -14.62
N SER A 82 9.05 -22.98 -14.51
CA SER A 82 8.78 -24.26 -15.19
C SER A 82 7.58 -25.01 -14.58
N SER A 83 7.20 -24.67 -13.34
CA SER A 83 6.06 -25.24 -12.61
C SER A 83 5.02 -24.16 -12.28
N ALA A 84 3.74 -24.48 -12.52
CA ALA A 84 2.64 -23.53 -12.52
C ALA A 84 2.19 -23.01 -11.14
N THR A 85 2.65 -23.63 -10.04
CA THR A 85 2.13 -23.26 -8.72
C THR A 85 3.19 -23.42 -7.64
N LEU A 86 3.56 -22.32 -7.01
CA LEU A 86 4.30 -22.34 -5.77
C LEU A 86 3.33 -22.54 -4.61
N PRO A 87 3.42 -23.63 -3.83
CA PRO A 87 2.74 -23.70 -2.55
C PRO A 87 3.45 -22.73 -1.62
N ILE A 88 3.06 -21.46 -1.61
CA ILE A 88 3.62 -20.48 -0.68
C ILE A 88 2.98 -20.72 0.69
N TRP A 89 3.79 -21.28 1.59
CA TRP A 89 3.41 -21.50 2.97
C TRP A 89 3.52 -20.16 3.71
N GLN A 90 2.39 -19.52 4.00
CA GLN A 90 2.35 -18.27 4.78
C GLN A 90 3.23 -18.34 6.06
N PRO A 91 3.22 -19.46 6.83
CA PRO A 91 4.08 -19.57 8.02
C PRO A 91 5.58 -19.50 7.70
N THR A 92 6.01 -20.00 6.55
CA THR A 92 7.44 -20.00 6.17
C THR A 92 7.92 -18.61 5.80
N VAL A 93 7.14 -17.86 5.03
CA VAL A 93 7.45 -16.45 4.71
C VAL A 93 7.56 -15.65 6.00
N GLN A 94 6.60 -15.80 6.90
CA GLN A 94 6.60 -15.10 8.19
C GLN A 94 7.83 -15.44 9.04
N VAL A 95 8.25 -16.71 9.10
CA VAL A 95 9.48 -17.10 9.81
C VAL A 95 10.73 -16.45 9.23
N LEU A 96 10.88 -16.42 7.90
CA LEU A 96 12.04 -15.80 7.24
C LEU A 96 12.08 -14.28 7.47
N VAL A 97 10.93 -13.62 7.36
CA VAL A 97 10.81 -12.18 7.59
C VAL A 97 11.06 -11.83 9.05
N ASN A 98 10.43 -12.54 9.99
CA ASN A 98 10.64 -12.30 11.42
C ASN A 98 12.09 -12.57 11.83
N GLY A 99 12.71 -13.62 11.31
CA GLY A 99 14.12 -13.91 11.55
C GLY A 99 15.04 -12.79 11.04
N SER A 100 14.68 -12.14 9.93
CA SER A 100 15.39 -10.97 9.39
C SER A 100 15.14 -9.71 10.23
N LEU A 101 13.89 -9.46 10.59
CA LEU A 101 13.49 -8.31 11.40
C LEU A 101 14.16 -8.34 12.79
N CYS A 102 14.20 -9.49 13.46
CA CYS A 102 14.84 -9.65 14.76
C CYS A 102 16.33 -9.31 14.77
N LYS A 103 17.01 -9.36 13.62
CA LYS A 103 18.44 -9.00 13.50
C LYS A 103 18.65 -7.50 13.32
N VAL A 104 17.81 -6.84 12.51
CA VAL A 104 17.99 -5.42 12.16
C VAL A 104 17.31 -4.48 13.14
N LEU A 105 16.15 -4.86 13.70
CA LEU A 105 15.33 -3.97 14.53
C LEU A 105 16.05 -3.53 15.82
N PRO A 106 16.76 -4.40 16.58
CA PRO A 106 17.48 -3.95 17.78
C PRO A 106 18.56 -2.90 17.49
N ILE A 107 19.18 -2.98 16.32
CA ILE A 107 20.22 -2.02 15.88
C ILE A 107 19.57 -0.67 15.59
N ALA A 108 18.50 -0.68 14.78
CA ALA A 108 17.76 0.53 14.45
C ALA A 108 17.16 1.21 15.70
N LEU A 109 16.65 0.43 16.65
CA LEU A 109 16.09 0.96 17.90
C LEU A 109 17.14 1.64 18.79
N LYS A 110 18.38 1.14 18.78
CA LYS A 110 19.48 1.70 19.58
C LYS A 110 19.96 3.06 19.05
N GLU A 111 19.89 3.26 17.73
CA GLU A 111 20.39 4.48 17.07
C GLU A 111 19.30 5.54 16.83
N ARG A 112 18.03 5.17 17.03
CA ARG A 112 16.87 6.06 16.95
C ARG A 112 16.88 7.09 18.08
N LYS A 113 16.41 8.31 17.79
CA LYS A 113 16.21 9.34 18.83
C LYS A 113 14.83 9.23 19.47
N ASP A 114 14.71 9.69 20.72
CA ASP A 114 13.43 9.77 21.40
C ASP A 114 12.41 10.61 20.62
N GLY A 115 11.18 10.10 20.53
CA GLY A 115 10.10 10.71 19.76
C GLY A 115 10.07 10.35 18.26
N GLU A 116 11.13 9.75 17.71
CA GLU A 116 11.11 9.20 16.35
C GLU A 116 10.43 7.82 16.34
N GLU A 117 9.79 7.45 15.25
CA GLU A 117 9.33 6.08 15.00
C GLU A 117 10.21 5.44 13.90
N LEU A 118 10.00 4.15 13.62
CA LEU A 118 10.68 3.45 12.54
C LEU A 118 9.64 3.02 11.50
N ALA A 119 9.88 3.32 10.23
CA ALA A 119 9.20 2.69 9.10
C ALA A 119 9.95 1.41 8.74
N ILE A 120 9.21 0.31 8.59
CA ILE A 120 9.75 -1.03 8.31
C ILE A 120 9.10 -1.54 7.04
N THR A 121 9.87 -1.57 5.96
CA THR A 121 9.47 -2.15 4.67
C THR A 121 10.09 -3.52 4.51
N THR A 122 9.25 -4.54 4.35
CA THR A 122 9.70 -5.88 3.97
C THR A 122 9.37 -6.11 2.50
N LEU A 123 10.37 -6.50 1.72
CA LEU A 123 10.23 -6.94 0.34
C LEU A 123 10.65 -8.41 0.26
N VAL A 124 9.84 -9.23 -0.39
CA VAL A 124 10.13 -10.62 -0.72
C VAL A 124 10.15 -10.77 -2.23
N SER A 125 11.26 -11.24 -2.76
CA SER A 125 11.40 -11.65 -4.16
C SER A 125 11.76 -13.13 -4.22
N GLY A 126 11.81 -13.69 -5.43
CA GLY A 126 12.37 -15.01 -5.63
C GLY A 126 13.41 -15.05 -6.73
N ASN A 127 14.25 -16.08 -6.69
CA ASN A 127 15.21 -16.41 -7.72
C ASN A 127 14.61 -17.50 -8.63
N LEU A 128 14.48 -17.17 -9.92
CA LEU A 128 13.83 -18.05 -10.88
C LEU A 128 14.69 -19.27 -11.22
N GLU A 129 16.01 -19.11 -11.24
CA GLU A 129 16.95 -20.20 -11.48
C GLU A 129 16.91 -21.23 -10.34
N GLU A 130 16.93 -20.78 -9.08
CA GLU A 130 16.80 -21.63 -7.90
C GLU A 130 15.43 -22.32 -7.84
N LEU A 131 14.37 -21.63 -8.26
CA LEU A 131 13.04 -22.20 -8.39
C LEU A 131 13.02 -23.33 -9.43
N ASN A 132 13.57 -23.09 -10.61
CA ASN A 132 13.55 -24.05 -11.72
C ASN A 132 14.50 -25.23 -11.47
N ALA A 133 15.56 -25.04 -10.67
CA ALA A 133 16.45 -26.11 -10.24
C ALA A 133 15.82 -27.06 -9.20
N CYS A 134 14.72 -26.65 -8.56
CA CYS A 134 14.02 -27.49 -7.57
C CYS A 134 12.97 -28.39 -8.25
N GLU A 135 13.24 -29.70 -8.33
CA GLU A 135 12.25 -30.70 -8.78
C GLU A 135 10.98 -30.70 -7.91
N THR A 136 11.11 -30.38 -6.62
CA THR A 136 9.97 -30.21 -5.72
C THR A 136 10.26 -29.09 -4.72
N VAL A 137 9.35 -28.12 -4.65
CA VAL A 137 9.44 -27.00 -3.71
C VAL A 137 8.99 -27.48 -2.33
N ARG A 138 9.95 -27.66 -1.42
CA ARG A 138 9.72 -27.99 0.00
C ARG A 138 10.10 -26.82 0.90
N LYS A 139 9.66 -26.87 2.16
CA LYS A 139 9.87 -25.82 3.16
C LYS A 139 11.36 -25.50 3.36
N GLU A 140 12.21 -26.53 3.28
CA GLU A 140 13.65 -26.44 3.53
C GLU A 140 14.39 -25.68 2.41
N ASN A 141 13.84 -25.70 1.19
CA ASN A 141 14.45 -25.04 0.03
C ASN A 141 13.93 -23.60 -0.16
N MET A 142 12.91 -23.18 0.60
CA MET A 142 12.33 -21.84 0.42
C MET A 142 13.30 -20.70 0.71
N SER A 143 14.25 -20.90 1.64
CA SER A 143 15.29 -19.89 1.92
C SER A 143 16.32 -19.74 0.79
N LYS A 144 16.38 -20.71 -0.15
CA LYS A 144 17.19 -20.62 -1.37
C LYS A 144 16.42 -19.96 -2.50
N ILE A 145 15.11 -20.23 -2.57
CA ILE A 145 14.22 -19.72 -3.62
C ILE A 145 13.82 -18.27 -3.36
N LEU A 146 13.54 -17.90 -2.11
CA LEU A 146 13.04 -16.58 -1.74
C LEU A 146 14.15 -15.72 -1.15
N ASP A 147 14.27 -14.52 -1.69
CA ASP A 147 15.08 -13.46 -1.13
C ASP A 147 14.22 -12.60 -0.20
N VAL A 148 14.73 -12.33 1.00
CA VAL A 148 14.05 -11.48 1.98
C VAL A 148 14.90 -10.25 2.26
N HIS A 149 14.26 -9.10 2.09
CA HIS A 149 14.85 -7.80 2.34
C HIS A 149 14.02 -7.05 3.39
N VAL A 150 14.66 -6.59 4.46
CA VAL A 150 14.05 -5.74 5.49
C VAL A 150 14.76 -4.39 5.49
N HIS A 151 14.05 -3.38 5.02
CA HIS A 151 14.49 -1.98 5.03
C HIS A 151 13.85 -1.27 6.23
N VAL A 152 14.68 -0.58 7.01
CA VAL A 152 14.25 0.19 8.19
C VAL A 152 14.77 1.61 8.05
N GLU A 153 13.89 2.59 8.23
CA GLU A 153 14.26 4.01 8.24
C GLU A 153 13.54 4.77 9.36
N THR A 154 14.16 5.84 9.85
CA THR A 154 13.53 6.74 10.81
C THR A 154 12.31 7.41 10.18
N TYR A 155 11.21 7.45 10.92
CA TYR A 155 9.92 8.00 10.50
C TYR A 155 9.41 8.97 11.55
N VAL A 156 8.97 10.16 11.11
CA VAL A 156 8.32 11.13 11.97
C VAL A 156 6.84 11.15 11.58
N PRO A 157 5.93 10.67 12.44
CA PRO A 157 4.51 10.70 12.13
C PRO A 157 4.02 12.13 11.86
N PRO A 158 3.28 12.37 10.77
CA PRO A 158 2.71 13.68 10.51
C PRO A 158 1.67 14.03 11.59
N THR A 159 1.59 15.30 11.94
CA THR A 159 0.55 15.78 12.86
C THR A 159 -0.79 15.84 12.12
N PHE A 160 -1.75 15.03 12.55
CA PHE A 160 -3.11 15.00 12.01
C PHE A 160 -3.99 16.09 12.63
N GLY A 161 -5.03 16.51 11.92
CA GLY A 161 -6.08 17.40 12.45
C GLY A 161 -5.75 18.89 12.47
N ILE A 162 -4.64 19.30 11.85
CA ILE A 162 -4.32 20.72 11.68
C ILE A 162 -5.22 21.33 10.60
N TRP A 163 -5.97 22.37 10.96
CA TRP A 163 -6.82 23.10 10.03
C TRP A 163 -6.00 23.67 8.87
N GLY A 164 -6.43 23.41 7.63
CA GLY A 164 -5.72 23.85 6.42
C GLY A 164 -4.69 22.84 5.89
N ASN A 165 -4.36 21.77 6.62
CA ASN A 165 -3.50 20.67 6.12
C ASN A 165 -4.30 19.59 5.39
N GLY A 166 -5.42 19.97 4.76
CA GLY A 166 -6.20 19.07 3.94
C GLY A 166 -5.38 18.60 2.73
N VAL A 167 -5.60 17.36 2.32
CA VAL A 167 -5.03 16.83 1.09
C VAL A 167 -5.73 17.44 -0.12
N HIS A 168 -4.95 17.87 -1.10
CA HIS A 168 -5.44 18.34 -2.38
C HIS A 168 -5.34 17.20 -3.39
N LEU A 169 -6.45 16.88 -4.04
CA LEU A 169 -6.58 15.70 -4.89
C LEU A 169 -6.68 16.10 -6.36
N ALA A 170 -6.08 15.29 -7.24
CA ALA A 170 -6.38 15.33 -8.66
C ALA A 170 -6.51 13.91 -9.22
N LEU A 171 -7.39 13.74 -10.21
CA LEU A 171 -7.59 12.47 -10.89
C LEU A 171 -6.49 12.26 -11.93
N VAL A 172 -5.90 11.06 -11.99
CA VAL A 172 -4.88 10.71 -12.97
C VAL A 172 -4.84 9.20 -13.22
N GLY A 173 -4.80 8.83 -14.50
CA GLY A 173 -4.42 7.50 -14.95
C GLY A 173 -5.29 6.34 -14.46
N TYR A 174 -4.96 5.17 -14.99
CA TYR A 174 -5.66 3.93 -14.72
C TYR A 174 -5.20 3.29 -13.40
N GLY A 175 -6.05 2.38 -12.89
CA GLY A 175 -5.72 1.51 -11.76
C GLY A 175 -4.53 0.59 -12.04
N ARG A 176 -4.12 -0.15 -11.01
CA ARG A 176 -2.96 -1.06 -11.10
C ARG A 176 -3.35 -2.35 -11.81
N ASN A 177 -2.43 -2.88 -12.61
CA ASN A 177 -2.50 -4.29 -13.01
C ASN A 177 -2.30 -5.16 -11.76
N VAL A 178 -3.05 -6.26 -11.63
CA VAL A 178 -2.97 -7.18 -10.47
C VAL A 178 -3.13 -6.45 -9.13
N ALA A 179 -4.14 -5.56 -9.03
CA ALA A 179 -4.37 -4.74 -7.84
C ALA A 179 -4.56 -5.54 -6.54
N ALA A 180 -4.94 -6.82 -6.63
CA ALA A 180 -5.02 -7.71 -5.47
C ALA A 180 -3.66 -7.96 -4.78
N ALA A 181 -2.52 -7.60 -5.38
CA ALA A 181 -1.19 -7.74 -4.79
C ALA A 181 -0.49 -6.40 -4.56
N LYS A 182 0.29 -6.28 -3.47
CA LYS A 182 1.21 -5.16 -3.24
C LYS A 182 2.60 -5.52 -3.74
N TYR A 183 3.00 -4.97 -4.89
CA TYR A 183 4.25 -5.29 -5.57
C TYR A 183 5.04 -4.04 -5.95
N SER A 184 6.37 -4.15 -5.94
CA SER A 184 7.28 -3.00 -6.02
C SER A 184 7.31 -2.32 -7.39
N ASP A 185 7.01 -3.02 -8.49
CA ASP A 185 6.89 -2.43 -9.83
C ASP A 185 5.88 -1.29 -9.89
N TRP A 186 4.86 -1.30 -9.02
CA TRP A 186 3.93 -0.17 -8.93
C TRP A 186 4.63 1.16 -8.65
N VAL A 187 5.75 1.16 -7.91
CA VAL A 187 6.56 2.36 -7.67
C VAL A 187 7.16 2.89 -8.98
N ARG A 188 7.59 2.00 -9.89
CA ARG A 188 8.05 2.37 -11.23
C ARG A 188 6.90 2.84 -12.13
N ILE A 189 5.80 2.09 -12.14
CA ILE A 189 4.63 2.32 -13.00
C ILE A 189 3.96 3.65 -12.68
N ARG A 190 3.87 4.04 -11.40
CA ARG A 190 3.23 5.31 -11.03
C ARG A 190 4.12 6.54 -11.22
N LYS A 191 5.42 6.39 -11.45
CA LYS A 191 6.36 7.52 -11.57
C LYS A 191 5.99 8.49 -12.70
N PRO A 192 5.58 8.06 -13.91
CA PRO A 192 5.01 8.95 -14.91
C PRO A 192 3.72 9.65 -14.46
N LEU A 193 2.86 8.98 -13.68
CA LEU A 193 1.63 9.58 -13.14
C LEU A 193 1.97 10.68 -12.12
N GLU A 194 2.91 10.43 -11.22
CA GLU A 194 3.40 11.42 -10.25
C GLU A 194 3.98 12.67 -10.91
N LYS A 195 4.56 12.55 -12.11
CA LYS A 195 5.06 13.70 -12.90
C LYS A 195 3.94 14.60 -13.45
N LEU A 196 2.72 14.07 -13.56
CA LEU A 196 1.54 14.84 -13.98
C LEU A 196 0.90 15.61 -12.82
N ARG A 197 1.37 15.42 -11.58
CA ARG A 197 0.79 16.04 -10.39
C ARG A 197 0.90 17.57 -10.45
N PRO A 198 -0.21 18.32 -10.45
CA PRO A 198 -0.18 19.77 -10.36
C PRO A 198 0.52 20.24 -9.06
N PRO A 199 1.18 21.42 -9.04
CA PRO A 199 1.94 21.89 -7.88
C PRO A 199 1.13 21.99 -6.58
N SER A 200 -0.17 22.30 -6.68
CA SER A 200 -1.07 22.43 -5.53
C SER A 200 -1.67 21.11 -5.06
N VAL A 201 -1.40 20.00 -5.74
CA VAL A 201 -1.99 18.69 -5.46
C VAL A 201 -1.03 17.86 -4.64
N THR A 202 -1.52 17.28 -3.55
CA THR A 202 -0.73 16.45 -2.62
C THR A 202 -0.87 14.96 -2.91
N GLU A 203 -2.03 14.50 -3.41
CA GLU A 203 -2.29 13.09 -3.75
C GLU A 203 -3.02 12.96 -5.08
N LEU A 204 -2.74 11.86 -5.78
CA LEU A 204 -3.28 11.53 -7.09
C LEU A 204 -4.26 10.35 -6.96
N LEU A 205 -5.50 10.54 -7.41
CA LEU A 205 -6.54 9.51 -7.45
C LEU A 205 -6.55 8.80 -8.80
N LEU A 206 -6.71 7.47 -8.78
CA LEU A 206 -6.79 6.63 -9.96
C LEU A 206 -8.24 6.42 -10.40
N SER A 207 -8.47 6.35 -11.71
CA SER A 207 -9.77 6.03 -12.31
C SER A 207 -9.60 5.37 -13.67
N ASN A 208 -10.35 4.30 -13.93
CA ASN A 208 -10.25 3.59 -15.20
C ASN A 208 -11.05 4.25 -16.33
N ASP A 209 -12.07 5.04 -16.01
CA ASP A 209 -13.03 5.60 -16.97
C ASP A 209 -13.22 7.12 -16.81
N GLY A 210 -12.66 7.71 -15.75
CA GLY A 210 -12.87 9.11 -15.37
C GLY A 210 -14.14 9.34 -14.56
N ASP A 211 -15.02 8.34 -14.45
CA ASP A 211 -16.30 8.42 -13.75
C ASP A 211 -16.23 7.78 -12.36
N GLN A 212 -15.51 6.67 -12.22
CA GLN A 212 -15.36 5.89 -11.00
C GLN A 212 -13.98 6.07 -10.37
N ILE A 213 -13.96 6.53 -9.11
CA ILE A 213 -12.72 6.68 -8.33
C ILE A 213 -12.37 5.34 -7.70
N LEU A 214 -11.12 4.91 -7.87
CA LEU A 214 -10.62 3.65 -7.31
C LEU A 214 -9.92 3.87 -5.95
N GLU A 215 -8.70 4.36 -6.00
CA GLU A 215 -7.82 4.58 -4.86
C GLU A 215 -6.78 5.66 -5.22
N GLY A 216 -5.94 6.05 -4.28
CA GLY A 216 -4.79 6.91 -4.57
C GLY A 216 -3.57 6.12 -5.07
N CYS A 217 -2.54 6.84 -5.51
CA CYS A 217 -1.30 6.21 -5.95
C CYS A 217 -0.63 5.36 -4.85
N VAL A 218 -0.76 5.77 -3.59
CA VAL A 218 -0.17 5.09 -2.43
C VAL A 218 -1.17 4.82 -1.29
N THR A 219 -2.43 5.20 -1.47
CA THR A 219 -3.47 5.21 -0.42
C THR A 219 -4.73 4.51 -0.87
N ASN A 220 -5.46 3.90 0.05
CA ASN A 220 -6.89 3.65 -0.18
C ASN A 220 -7.69 4.93 0.06
N PHE A 221 -8.84 5.07 -0.61
CA PHE A 221 -9.67 6.26 -0.57
C PHE A 221 -11.05 5.97 0.03
N PHE A 222 -11.50 6.87 0.90
CA PHE A 222 -12.81 6.77 1.54
C PHE A 222 -13.55 8.10 1.46
N VAL A 223 -14.87 7.98 1.37
CA VAL A 223 -15.79 9.11 1.39
C VAL A 223 -16.78 8.91 2.52
N VAL A 224 -16.99 9.95 3.33
CA VAL A 224 -18.07 9.97 4.32
C VAL A 224 -19.24 10.75 3.72
N CYS A 225 -20.35 10.05 3.52
CA CYS A 225 -21.59 10.59 3.00
C CYS A 225 -22.58 10.81 4.14
N CYS A 226 -23.21 11.97 4.18
CA CYS A 226 -24.36 12.19 5.06
C CYS A 226 -25.62 11.61 4.41
N LYS A 227 -26.32 10.73 5.12
CA LYS A 227 -27.66 10.28 4.76
C LYS A 227 -28.67 11.32 5.24
N VAL A 228 -29.32 11.96 4.28
CA VAL A 228 -30.36 12.97 4.53
C VAL A 228 -31.71 12.28 4.44
N LEU A 229 -32.56 12.39 5.46
CA LEU A 229 -34.00 12.13 5.30
C LEU A 229 -34.63 13.33 4.61
N ASP A 230 -35.43 13.07 3.59
CA ASP A 230 -36.30 14.07 2.99
C ASP A 230 -37.38 14.45 4.02
N SER A 231 -37.08 15.46 4.84
CA SER A 231 -38.09 16.10 5.66
C SER A 231 -38.86 17.10 4.79
N ASN A 232 -40.19 17.02 4.82
CA ASN A 232 -41.08 17.91 4.06
C ASN A 232 -40.92 19.40 4.43
N ASP A 233 -40.17 19.73 5.49
CA ASP A 233 -39.93 21.08 6.01
C ASP A 233 -38.68 21.77 5.43
N GLY A 234 -38.01 21.18 4.43
CA GLY A 234 -36.92 21.84 3.70
C GLY A 234 -35.62 22.05 4.51
N LYS A 235 -35.55 21.54 5.75
CA LYS A 235 -34.31 21.40 6.51
C LYS A 235 -33.78 19.98 6.36
N ALA A 236 -32.83 19.81 5.44
CA ALA A 236 -32.02 18.60 5.35
C ALA A 236 -31.25 18.41 6.67
N LEU A 237 -31.75 17.52 7.53
CA LEU A 237 -31.03 17.09 8.73
C LEU A 237 -30.17 15.89 8.35
N CYS A 238 -28.94 15.85 8.87
CA CYS A 238 -28.10 14.67 8.70
C CYS A 238 -28.49 13.63 9.74
N ASP A 239 -29.09 12.53 9.30
CA ASP A 239 -29.61 11.52 10.23
C ASP A 239 -28.61 10.41 10.50
N SER A 240 -27.76 10.10 9.53
CA SER A 240 -26.63 9.19 9.73
C SER A 240 -25.48 9.47 8.76
N PHE A 241 -24.30 8.94 9.09
CA PHE A 241 -23.16 8.96 8.18
C PHE A 241 -22.92 7.55 7.63
N GLU A 242 -22.61 7.49 6.35
CA GLU A 242 -22.20 6.28 5.66
C GLU A 242 -20.76 6.45 5.19
N LEU A 243 -19.96 5.40 5.35
CA LEU A 243 -18.61 5.35 4.83
C LEU A 243 -18.60 4.54 3.53
N GLN A 244 -18.08 5.13 2.47
CA GLN A 244 -18.00 4.54 1.13
C GLN A 244 -16.55 4.43 0.67
N THR A 245 -16.23 3.35 -0.03
CA THR A 245 -14.94 3.10 -0.69
C THR A 245 -15.16 2.20 -1.89
N ALA A 246 -14.25 2.24 -2.86
CA ALA A 246 -14.35 1.41 -4.04
C ALA A 246 -14.21 -0.09 -3.66
N PRO A 247 -14.99 -0.98 -4.28
CA PRO A 247 -14.93 -2.41 -4.00
C PRO A 247 -13.61 -2.99 -4.53
N ILE A 248 -13.16 -4.09 -3.94
CA ILE A 248 -11.93 -4.78 -4.36
C ILE A 248 -12.07 -5.30 -5.80
N SER A 249 -13.30 -5.64 -6.22
CA SER A 249 -13.62 -6.09 -7.59
C SER A 249 -13.23 -5.08 -8.67
N ASP A 250 -13.14 -3.80 -8.33
CA ASP A 250 -12.84 -2.73 -9.30
C ASP A 250 -11.33 -2.53 -9.51
N GLY A 251 -10.50 -3.40 -8.92
CA GLY A 251 -9.05 -3.32 -9.04
C GLY A 251 -8.42 -2.35 -8.03
N VAL A 252 -8.87 -2.43 -6.78
CA VAL A 252 -8.34 -1.67 -5.64
C VAL A 252 -7.45 -2.56 -4.77
N LEU A 253 -6.36 -2.01 -4.22
CA LEU A 253 -5.50 -2.75 -3.32
C LEU A 253 -6.24 -3.02 -2.00
N PRO A 254 -6.37 -4.29 -1.54
CA PRO A 254 -6.91 -4.57 -0.21
C PRO A 254 -5.87 -4.19 0.85
N GLY A 255 -5.78 -2.90 1.18
CA GLY A 255 -4.81 -2.38 2.15
C GLY A 255 -5.16 -2.79 3.58
N THR A 256 -4.14 -3.00 4.40
CA THR A 256 -4.29 -3.38 5.81
C THR A 256 -5.13 -2.37 6.60
N ILE A 257 -4.87 -1.07 6.41
CA ILE A 257 -5.66 -0.01 7.07
C ILE A 257 -7.07 0.07 6.48
N ARG A 258 -7.25 -0.12 5.17
CA ARG A 258 -8.59 -0.19 4.57
C ARG A 258 -9.44 -1.26 5.25
N GLN A 259 -8.90 -2.46 5.42
CA GLN A 259 -9.61 -3.56 6.08
C GLN A 259 -9.97 -3.22 7.53
N LEU A 260 -9.06 -2.60 8.28
CA LEU A 260 -9.34 -2.16 9.65
C LEU A 260 -10.45 -1.10 9.70
N VAL A 261 -10.42 -0.13 8.79
CA VAL A 261 -11.47 0.91 8.70
C VAL A 261 -12.84 0.29 8.39
N LEU A 262 -12.89 -0.74 7.54
CA LEU A 262 -14.13 -1.44 7.23
C LEU A 262 -14.61 -2.33 8.38
N GLU A 263 -13.70 -2.98 9.11
CA GLU A 263 -14.01 -3.85 10.26
C GLU A 263 -14.52 -3.05 11.46
N TYR A 264 -13.90 -1.89 11.75
CA TYR A 264 -14.19 -1.07 12.93
C TYR A 264 -15.03 0.19 12.63
N GLY A 265 -15.32 0.47 11.36
CA GLY A 265 -16.30 1.48 10.93
C GLY A 265 -17.71 1.02 11.27
N TYR A 266 -18.11 1.19 12.53
CA TYR A 266 -19.38 0.73 13.08
C TYR A 266 -20.63 1.04 12.21
N ALA A 267 -21.45 0.00 11.96
CA ALA A 267 -22.90 0.02 11.73
C ALA A 267 -23.49 0.52 10.38
N GLY A 268 -22.72 0.66 9.29
CA GLY A 268 -23.33 1.04 8.01
C GLY A 268 -22.41 1.10 6.79
N VAL A 269 -21.39 0.25 6.72
CA VAL A 269 -20.47 0.25 5.57
C VAL A 269 -21.06 -0.57 4.42
N LYS A 270 -21.23 0.04 3.25
CA LYS A 270 -21.56 -0.65 2.00
C LYS A 270 -20.47 -0.38 0.98
N GLU A 271 -19.99 -1.44 0.33
CA GLU A 271 -19.16 -1.30 -0.87
C GLU A 271 -20.07 -0.84 -2.02
N PHE A 272 -19.73 0.27 -2.68
CA PHE A 272 -20.48 0.81 -3.81
C PHE A 272 -19.54 1.27 -4.92
N HIS A 273 -20.03 1.19 -6.16
CA HIS A 273 -19.41 1.87 -7.30
C HIS A 273 -19.62 3.38 -7.15
N PHE A 274 -18.54 4.16 -7.18
CA PHE A 274 -18.61 5.62 -7.15
C PHE A 274 -19.12 6.15 -8.50
N GLU A 275 -20.43 6.16 -8.73
CA GLU A 275 -20.98 6.91 -9.87
C GLU A 275 -21.14 8.40 -9.50
N LYS A 276 -20.38 9.26 -10.20
CA LYS A 276 -20.50 10.72 -10.30
C LYS A 276 -20.24 11.54 -9.02
N LEU A 277 -18.98 11.98 -8.86
CA LEU A 277 -18.64 13.11 -7.96
C LEU A 277 -18.04 14.34 -8.65
N LEU A 278 -17.97 14.38 -9.98
CA LEU A 278 -17.54 15.59 -10.70
C LEU A 278 -18.69 16.16 -11.54
N PRO A 279 -19.19 17.37 -11.21
CA PRO A 279 -20.05 18.09 -12.15
C PRO A 279 -19.23 18.34 -13.42
N ARG A 280 -19.72 17.78 -14.54
CA ARG A 280 -19.25 18.14 -15.88
C ARG A 280 -19.17 19.65 -15.98
N GLY A 281 -18.09 20.15 -16.57
CA GLY A 281 -18.04 21.53 -17.04
C GLY A 281 -19.26 21.81 -17.91
N GLN A 282 -20.24 22.50 -17.34
CA GLN A 282 -21.35 23.11 -18.05
C GLN A 282 -21.62 24.47 -17.41
N ASN A 283 -21.28 25.49 -18.19
CA ASN A 283 -21.83 26.84 -18.21
C ASN A 283 -22.51 27.35 -16.93
N MET A 284 -21.89 28.38 -16.34
CA MET A 284 -22.55 29.34 -15.46
C MET A 284 -23.78 29.94 -16.16
N LYS A 285 -24.96 29.35 -15.99
CA LYS A 285 -26.26 30.04 -16.02
C LYS A 285 -27.20 29.38 -15.00
N SER A 286 -27.45 30.14 -13.93
CA SER A 286 -28.56 30.07 -12.98
C SER A 286 -29.27 28.72 -12.76
N GLY A 287 -29.08 28.13 -11.57
CA GLY A 287 -29.97 27.07 -11.07
C GLY A 287 -29.46 26.38 -9.81
N ARG A 288 -30.06 26.74 -8.66
CA ARG A 288 -30.06 26.08 -7.33
C ARG A 288 -28.98 25.03 -7.02
N ARG A 289 -28.08 25.38 -6.10
CA ARG A 289 -27.10 24.47 -5.47
C ARG A 289 -27.80 23.47 -4.54
N HIS A 290 -27.71 22.17 -4.82
CA HIS A 290 -27.78 21.14 -3.79
C HIS A 290 -26.39 20.98 -3.14
N SER A 291 -26.31 21.22 -1.84
CA SER A 291 -25.06 21.19 -1.06
C SER A 291 -24.98 19.89 -0.27
N SER A 292 -24.46 18.83 -0.89
CA SER A 292 -23.99 17.65 -0.14
C SER A 292 -22.61 17.98 0.43
N ARG A 293 -22.46 17.98 1.76
CA ARG A 293 -21.15 18.09 2.41
C ARG A 293 -20.47 16.72 2.35
N VAL A 294 -19.49 16.58 1.47
CA VAL A 294 -18.69 15.38 1.31
C VAL A 294 -17.37 15.58 2.06
N LEU A 295 -17.05 14.69 3.00
CA LEU A 295 -15.78 14.71 3.71
C LEU A 295 -14.90 13.55 3.21
N PHE A 296 -13.71 13.88 2.71
CA PHE A 296 -12.77 12.92 2.14
C PHE A 296 -11.72 12.50 3.17
N TRP A 297 -11.47 11.20 3.28
CA TRP A 297 -10.40 10.65 4.12
C TRP A 297 -9.45 9.81 3.28
N LEU A 298 -8.17 10.17 3.34
CA LEU A 298 -7.08 9.32 2.84
C LEU A 298 -6.41 8.64 4.03
N PHE A 299 -6.37 7.32 3.99
CA PHE A 299 -5.52 6.55 4.89
C PHE A 299 -4.25 6.19 4.15
N ASN A 300 -3.19 6.95 4.40
CA ASN A 300 -1.83 6.53 4.12
C ASN A 300 -1.15 6.12 5.43
N VAL A 301 -0.42 5.02 5.40
CA VAL A 301 0.51 4.70 6.51
C VAL A 301 1.80 5.53 6.38
N PHE A 302 2.03 6.16 5.21
CA PHE A 302 3.24 6.91 4.88
C PHE A 302 2.92 8.15 4.02
N ILE A 303 2.62 9.26 4.67
CA ILE A 303 3.01 10.59 4.17
C ILE A 303 3.90 11.21 5.23
#